data_AF-A0A7S4ECC2-F1
#
_entry.id   AF-A0A7S4ECC2-F1
#
_cell.length_a   1.000
_cell.length_b   1.000
_cell.length_c   1.000
_cell.angle_alpha   90.00
_cell.angle_beta   90.00
_cell.angle_gamma   90.00
#
_symmetry.space_group_name_H-M   'P 1'
#
loop_
_entity.id
_entity.type
_entity.pdbx_description
1 polymer ?
#
loop_
_entity_poly.entity_id
_entity_poly.type
_entity_poly.pdbx_seq_one_letter_code
_entity_poly.pdbx_strand_id
1 'polypeptide(L)'
;FVRASAKTAASSRGQEVPGPPRARCSSQRCGKMRLVGIVALLHSCAALHGAIPRRARHRCDASATDDAGGVWDARSWRLTFDVGRTEGDESMPEDWAASGARMAFSVDVEVSSDDASSKDSEVGRGACALRPLTEGEFVSGEGVQRVRVAEGGWRIDHNDILRCWLDVESAAARNDVTLAPGRCYFEAAVWRSPADLAAGRQKLAPLVADTRKAQDELERALDHNEGDRRLDGSDLIETAKAYGDVAGLVGKRDGALRRQREAELDLRLPATDPPFGRWPGAGEPVGLAPTRLYGLKESLFGDEHLALGTWRIKPVT
;
A
#
# COMPACT_ATOMS: atom_id res chain seq x y z
N PHE A 1 27.03 9.87 67.30
CA PHE A 1 26.86 11.31 67.09
C PHE A 1 26.78 11.52 65.57
N VAL A 2 25.68 11.92 64.92
CA VAL A 2 24.44 12.61 65.28
C VAL A 2 23.30 12.09 64.38
N ARG A 3 22.10 11.96 64.96
CA ARG A 3 20.79 11.72 64.32
C ARG A 3 20.28 12.94 63.55
N ALA A 4 19.45 12.75 62.52
CA ALA A 4 18.17 13.46 62.26
C ALA A 4 17.63 13.00 60.89
N SER A 5 16.49 12.31 60.80
CA SER A 5 15.08 12.76 60.94
C SER A 5 14.41 13.14 59.61
N ALA A 6 13.37 12.35 59.35
CA ALA A 6 12.31 12.39 58.34
C ALA A 6 11.75 13.77 57.92
N LYS A 7 11.18 13.80 56.70
CA LYS A 7 9.90 14.49 56.46
C LYS A 7 9.11 13.88 55.30
N THR A 8 7.96 13.34 55.66
CA THR A 8 6.82 12.92 54.84
C THR A 8 6.10 14.16 54.29
N ALA A 9 5.69 14.15 53.02
CA ALA A 9 4.73 15.11 52.48
C ALA A 9 3.64 14.37 51.70
N ALA A 10 2.41 14.48 52.21
CA ALA A 10 1.19 13.99 51.61
C ALA A 10 0.74 14.93 50.47
N SER A 11 0.33 14.36 49.33
CA SER A 11 -0.29 15.11 48.24
C SER A 11 -1.80 14.87 48.25
N SER A 12 -2.54 15.95 48.42
CA SER A 12 -4.00 16.04 48.51
C SER A 12 -4.70 15.78 47.17
N ARG A 13 -5.73 14.94 47.20
CA ARG A 13 -6.72 14.72 46.13
C ARG A 13 -7.52 16.00 45.88
N GLY A 14 -7.48 16.50 44.65
CA GLY A 14 -8.36 17.55 44.14
C GLY A 14 -9.71 17.00 43.69
N GLN A 15 -10.76 17.73 44.06
CA GLN A 15 -12.18 17.47 43.84
C GLN A 15 -12.59 17.47 42.36
N GLU A 16 -13.41 16.49 41.98
CA GLU A 16 -14.23 16.49 40.76
C GLU A 16 -15.40 17.49 40.90
N VAL A 17 -15.60 18.30 39.86
CA VAL A 17 -16.77 19.19 39.70
C VAL A 17 -17.71 18.56 38.67
N PRO A 18 -19.00 18.31 38.99
CA PRO A 18 -19.96 17.77 38.04
C PRO A 18 -20.52 18.87 37.13
N GLY A 19 -20.38 18.67 35.81
CA GLY A 19 -20.95 19.53 34.78
C GLY A 19 -22.46 19.28 34.54
N PRO A 20 -23.23 20.30 34.13
CA PRO A 20 -24.67 20.20 33.90
C PRO A 20 -25.06 19.49 32.58
N PRO A 21 -26.32 19.03 32.46
CA PRO A 21 -26.73 17.95 31.55
C PRO A 21 -26.86 18.37 30.08
N ARG A 22 -26.50 17.44 29.19
CA ARG A 22 -26.73 17.54 27.73
C ARG A 22 -28.22 17.39 27.41
N ALA A 23 -28.78 18.39 26.72
CA ALA A 23 -30.13 18.38 26.20
C ALA A 23 -30.32 17.26 25.15
N ARG A 24 -31.35 16.45 25.37
CA ARG A 24 -31.90 15.51 24.38
C ARG A 24 -32.65 16.31 23.32
N CYS A 25 -32.21 16.24 22.06
CA CYS A 25 -33.03 16.68 20.94
C CYS A 25 -33.77 15.46 20.38
N SER A 26 -35.06 15.40 20.70
CA SER A 26 -35.99 14.37 20.24
C SER A 26 -36.45 14.64 18.81
N SER A 27 -36.57 13.56 18.06
CA SER A 27 -37.36 13.39 16.83
C SER A 27 -38.61 14.28 16.74
N GLN A 28 -38.93 14.79 15.53
CA GLN A 28 -40.10 14.37 14.77
C GLN A 28 -40.43 15.30 13.58
N ARG A 29 -40.75 14.65 12.44
CA ARG A 29 -41.57 15.12 11.30
C ARG A 29 -40.87 16.16 10.41
N CYS A 30 -41.03 16.18 9.09
CA CYS A 30 -42.10 15.68 8.24
C CYS A 30 -41.53 15.54 6.81
N GLY A 31 -41.56 14.34 6.24
CA GLY A 31 -41.17 14.10 4.85
C GLY A 31 -42.19 13.19 4.17
N LYS A 32 -43.27 13.78 3.67
CA LYS A 32 -44.18 13.14 2.71
C LYS A 32 -44.44 14.13 1.58
N MET A 33 -44.24 13.64 0.36
CA MET A 33 -44.76 14.04 -0.96
C MET A 33 -43.61 14.08 -1.96
N ARG A 34 -43.66 13.48 -3.16
CA ARG A 34 -44.61 12.61 -3.86
C ARG A 34 -43.77 11.94 -4.95
N LEU A 35 -43.88 10.62 -5.10
CA LEU A 35 -43.27 9.83 -6.17
C LEU A 35 -44.42 9.28 -7.02
N VAL A 36 -44.67 9.88 -8.19
CA VAL A 36 -45.61 9.35 -9.20
C VAL A 36 -45.14 9.77 -10.59
N GLY A 37 -44.95 8.78 -11.47
CA GLY A 37 -44.83 8.90 -12.93
C GLY A 37 -43.38 9.07 -13.42
N ILE A 38 -42.84 8.32 -14.37
CA ILE A 38 -43.46 7.65 -15.53
C ILE A 38 -42.57 6.45 -15.92
N VAL A 39 -43.20 5.27 -15.99
CA VAL A 39 -42.76 4.12 -16.80
C VAL A 39 -43.49 4.25 -18.13
N ALA A 40 -42.77 4.46 -19.22
CA ALA A 40 -43.12 3.99 -20.57
C ALA A 40 -42.15 4.60 -21.60
N LEU A 41 -41.18 3.80 -22.07
CA LEU A 41 -40.80 3.72 -23.49
C LEU A 41 -39.73 2.62 -23.65
N LEU A 42 -40.24 1.39 -23.77
CA LEU A 42 -39.55 0.26 -24.36
C LEU A 42 -39.97 0.15 -25.84
N HIS A 43 -39.08 -0.43 -26.63
CA HIS A 43 -39.21 -0.88 -28.02
C HIS A 43 -38.88 0.13 -29.12
N SER A 44 -37.62 0.12 -29.57
CA SER A 44 -37.27 -0.50 -30.86
C SER A 44 -35.77 -0.37 -31.14
N CYS A 45 -35.12 -1.51 -31.38
CA CYS A 45 -33.99 -1.75 -32.30
C CYS A 45 -33.13 -2.92 -31.82
N ALA A 46 -33.67 -4.13 -32.01
CA ALA A 46 -32.89 -5.35 -32.12
C ALA A 46 -32.94 -5.77 -33.60
N ALA A 47 -31.86 -5.53 -34.34
CA ALA A 47 -31.47 -6.26 -35.54
C ALA A 47 -30.19 -5.66 -36.14
N LEU A 48 -29.03 -6.12 -35.66
CA LEU A 48 -27.85 -6.24 -36.51
C LEU A 48 -26.95 -7.33 -35.92
N HIS A 49 -27.12 -8.51 -36.51
CA HIS A 49 -26.20 -9.63 -36.42
C HIS A 49 -24.84 -9.21 -36.98
N GLY A 50 -23.86 -9.10 -36.09
CA GLY A 50 -22.44 -9.04 -36.42
C GLY A 50 -21.71 -10.00 -35.49
N ALA A 51 -21.09 -11.03 -36.07
CA ALA A 51 -20.47 -12.15 -35.39
C ALA A 51 -19.56 -11.72 -34.23
N ILE A 52 -19.87 -12.19 -33.02
CA ILE A 52 -18.98 -12.12 -31.87
C ILE A 52 -17.87 -13.14 -32.09
N PRO A 53 -16.60 -12.74 -32.28
CA PRO A 53 -15.51 -13.69 -32.26
C PRO A 53 -15.47 -14.35 -30.87
N ARG A 54 -15.55 -15.68 -30.86
CA ARG A 54 -15.34 -16.51 -29.67
C ARG A 54 -14.05 -16.03 -28.99
N ARG A 55 -14.18 -15.44 -27.80
CA ARG A 55 -13.04 -15.15 -26.92
C ARG A 55 -12.21 -16.43 -26.81
N ALA A 56 -11.02 -16.39 -27.39
CA ALA A 56 -9.96 -17.30 -27.04
C ALA A 56 -9.85 -17.24 -25.51
N ARG A 57 -10.12 -18.37 -24.86
CA ARG A 57 -9.73 -18.58 -23.48
C ARG A 57 -8.23 -18.42 -23.48
N HIS A 58 -7.73 -17.26 -23.03
CA HIS A 58 -6.37 -17.17 -22.55
C HIS A 58 -6.29 -18.14 -21.39
N ARG A 59 -5.79 -19.33 -21.72
CA ARG A 59 -5.24 -20.28 -20.77
C ARG A 59 -4.05 -19.52 -20.19
N CYS A 60 -4.26 -18.86 -19.07
CA CYS A 60 -3.15 -18.52 -18.20
C CYS A 60 -2.61 -19.88 -17.78
N ASP A 61 -1.51 -20.29 -18.40
CA ASP A 61 -0.70 -21.41 -17.93
C ASP A 61 -0.11 -20.99 -16.58
N ALA A 62 -0.95 -20.95 -15.55
CA ALA A 62 -0.51 -21.16 -14.20
C ALA A 62 -0.13 -22.64 -14.16
N SER A 63 1.14 -22.91 -14.41
CA SER A 63 1.77 -24.18 -14.06
C SER A 63 1.68 -24.32 -12.54
N ALA A 64 0.50 -24.70 -12.05
CA ALA A 64 0.33 -25.29 -10.75
C ALA A 64 1.06 -26.63 -10.83
N THR A 65 2.31 -26.65 -10.40
CA THR A 65 2.98 -27.90 -10.09
C THR A 65 2.13 -28.61 -9.04
N ASP A 66 1.76 -29.86 -9.33
CA ASP A 66 1.08 -30.77 -8.42
C ASP A 66 2.04 -31.13 -7.27
N ASP A 67 2.28 -30.18 -6.37
CA ASP A 67 2.95 -30.42 -5.10
C ASP A 67 1.94 -31.10 -4.16
N ALA A 68 2.19 -32.38 -3.86
CA ALA A 68 1.38 -33.23 -2.99
C ALA A 68 1.37 -32.82 -1.49
N GLY A 69 1.85 -31.62 -1.16
CA GLY A 69 1.92 -31.10 0.20
C GLY A 69 0.58 -30.59 0.72
N GLY A 70 0.36 -30.71 2.02
CA GLY A 70 -0.75 -30.14 2.76
C GLY A 70 -0.84 -28.61 2.65
N VAL A 71 -2.01 -28.07 3.00
CA VAL A 71 -2.30 -26.62 3.01
C VAL A 71 -1.41 -25.86 3.99
N TRP A 72 -0.94 -26.53 5.04
CA TRP A 72 -0.10 -25.96 6.10
C TRP A 72 1.38 -26.28 5.95
N ASP A 73 1.76 -27.01 4.90
CA ASP A 73 3.15 -27.38 4.69
C ASP A 73 4.01 -26.14 4.43
N ALA A 74 5.24 -26.19 4.93
CA ALA A 74 6.20 -25.13 4.72
C ALA A 74 6.49 -24.92 3.23
N ARG A 75 6.71 -23.66 2.83
CA ARG A 75 6.93 -23.26 1.42
C ARG A 75 8.12 -22.33 1.30
N SER A 76 8.89 -22.51 0.24
CA SER A 76 10.07 -21.68 -0.03
C SER A 76 9.71 -20.49 -0.92
N TRP A 77 10.20 -19.31 -0.53
CA TRP A 77 10.00 -18.06 -1.24
C TRP A 77 11.32 -17.29 -1.31
N ARG A 78 11.55 -16.56 -2.40
CA ARG A 78 12.70 -15.64 -2.53
C ARG A 78 12.24 -14.24 -2.23
N LEU A 79 12.78 -13.66 -1.17
CA LEU A 79 12.70 -12.23 -0.88
C LEU A 79 13.83 -11.51 -1.58
N THR A 80 13.58 -10.33 -2.13
CA THR A 80 14.60 -9.45 -2.69
C THR A 80 14.41 -8.08 -2.10
N PHE A 81 15.36 -7.64 -1.29
CA PHE A 81 15.40 -6.33 -0.69
C PHE A 81 16.15 -5.39 -1.61
N ASP A 82 15.63 -4.18 -1.81
CA ASP A 82 16.24 -3.13 -2.60
C ASP A 82 16.35 -1.87 -1.74
N VAL A 83 17.44 -1.82 -0.96
CA VAL A 83 17.72 -0.81 0.06
C VAL A 83 18.26 0.44 -0.62
N GLY A 84 17.67 1.58 -0.31
CA GLY A 84 18.05 2.88 -0.86
C GLY A 84 16.88 3.84 -0.87
N ARG A 85 17.11 5.07 -1.34
CA ARG A 85 16.11 6.13 -1.31
C ARG A 85 14.88 5.78 -2.13
N THR A 86 13.69 5.93 -1.56
CA THR A 86 12.42 5.81 -2.28
C THR A 86 11.89 7.21 -2.56
N GLU A 87 11.53 7.48 -3.82
CA GLU A 87 10.98 8.79 -4.19
C GLU A 87 9.70 9.09 -3.41
N GLY A 88 9.61 10.30 -2.85
CA GLY A 88 8.45 10.77 -2.09
C GLY A 88 8.39 10.30 -0.63
N ASP A 89 9.41 9.60 -0.12
CA ASP A 89 9.48 9.23 1.29
C ASP A 89 10.32 10.22 2.10
N GLU A 90 9.65 11.00 2.95
CA GLU A 90 10.27 12.04 3.80
C GLU A 90 10.89 11.48 5.10
N SER A 91 10.68 10.19 5.42
CA SER A 91 11.23 9.59 6.63
C SER A 91 12.74 9.33 6.54
N MET A 92 13.29 9.33 5.33
CA MET A 92 14.69 9.01 5.07
C MET A 92 15.60 10.23 5.28
N PRO A 93 16.73 10.11 6.01
CA PRO A 93 17.68 11.22 6.22
C PRO A 93 18.21 11.79 4.89
N GLU A 94 18.33 13.12 4.76
CA GLU A 94 18.75 13.79 3.52
C GLU A 94 20.09 13.29 2.94
N ASP A 95 21.05 12.95 3.80
CA ASP A 95 22.37 12.48 3.36
C ASP A 95 22.42 10.98 3.01
N TRP A 96 21.39 10.20 3.38
CA TRP A 96 21.38 8.76 3.16
C TRP A 96 20.94 8.42 1.73
N ALA A 97 21.76 7.63 1.02
CA ALA A 97 21.52 7.28 -0.39
C ALA A 97 21.29 8.50 -1.31
N ALA A 98 21.89 9.65 -0.99
CA ALA A 98 21.79 10.91 -1.74
C ALA A 98 22.34 10.80 -3.17
N SER A 99 23.27 9.88 -3.42
CA SER A 99 23.83 9.57 -4.74
C SER A 99 22.83 8.89 -5.68
N GLY A 100 21.68 8.43 -5.16
CA GLY A 100 20.74 7.58 -5.89
C GLY A 100 21.19 6.13 -6.01
N ALA A 101 22.30 5.74 -5.36
CA ALA A 101 22.72 4.35 -5.28
C ALA A 101 21.69 3.48 -4.56
N ARG A 102 21.66 2.20 -4.92
CA ARG A 102 20.82 1.18 -4.29
C ARG A 102 21.60 -0.10 -4.00
N MET A 103 21.26 -0.77 -2.92
CA MET A 103 21.83 -2.03 -2.49
C MET A 103 20.74 -3.10 -2.50
N ALA A 104 20.81 -3.98 -3.50
CA ALA A 104 19.86 -5.06 -3.65
C ALA A 104 20.50 -6.41 -3.30
N PHE A 105 19.81 -7.21 -2.49
CA PHE A 105 20.19 -8.58 -2.15
C PHE A 105 18.95 -9.47 -2.02
N SER A 106 19.11 -10.77 -2.28
CA SER A 106 18.03 -11.74 -2.18
C SER A 106 18.28 -12.76 -1.08
N VAL A 107 17.22 -13.16 -0.39
CA VAL A 107 17.22 -14.17 0.66
C VAL A 107 16.12 -15.17 0.33
N ASP A 108 16.49 -16.44 0.16
CA ASP A 108 15.50 -17.51 0.12
C ASP A 108 15.06 -17.80 1.54
N VAL A 109 13.76 -17.93 1.76
CA VAL A 109 13.13 -18.16 3.07
C VAL A 109 12.19 -19.34 3.01
N GLU A 110 12.13 -20.09 4.08
CA GLU A 110 11.06 -21.03 4.39
C GLU A 110 9.98 -20.30 5.18
N VAL A 111 8.77 -20.32 4.64
CA VAL A 111 7.55 -19.83 5.26
C VAL A 111 6.83 -21.03 5.83
N SER A 112 6.66 -21.09 7.16
CA SER A 112 6.02 -22.23 7.84
C SER A 112 4.86 -21.76 8.71
N SER A 113 3.97 -22.66 9.12
CA SER A 113 2.92 -22.38 10.10
C SER A 113 3.37 -22.61 11.56
N ASP A 114 4.62 -22.98 11.79
CA ASP A 114 5.18 -23.10 13.14
C ASP A 114 5.14 -21.75 13.84
N ASP A 115 5.12 -21.72 15.17
CA ASP A 115 5.23 -20.47 15.91
C ASP A 115 6.59 -19.79 15.65
N ALA A 116 6.59 -18.47 15.44
CA ALA A 116 7.82 -17.70 15.36
C ALA A 116 8.62 -17.83 16.67
N SER A 117 9.95 -17.87 16.56
CA SER A 117 10.85 -18.05 17.70
C SER A 117 10.85 -16.88 18.68
N SER A 118 10.49 -15.69 18.20
CA SER A 118 10.36 -14.47 18.99
C SER A 118 9.00 -13.81 18.74
N LYS A 119 8.56 -13.02 19.73
CA LYS A 119 7.34 -12.21 19.62
C LYS A 119 7.71 -10.82 19.11
N ASP A 120 6.84 -10.27 18.28
CA ASP A 120 7.00 -8.94 17.73
C ASP A 120 5.65 -8.19 17.80
N SER A 121 5.69 -6.93 18.26
CA SER A 121 4.49 -6.11 18.42
C SER A 121 3.95 -5.56 17.10
N GLU A 122 4.82 -5.28 16.12
CA GLU A 122 4.47 -4.71 14.82
C GLU A 122 3.78 -5.73 13.91
N VAL A 123 4.19 -7.00 13.98
CA VAL A 123 3.55 -8.09 13.24
C VAL A 123 2.41 -8.73 14.03
N GLY A 124 2.45 -8.61 15.36
CA GLY A 124 1.38 -9.00 16.27
C GLY A 124 1.53 -10.41 16.83
N ARG A 125 0.67 -10.74 17.80
CA ARG A 125 0.70 -12.04 18.53
C ARG A 125 0.44 -13.22 17.60
N GLY A 126 1.02 -14.39 17.85
CA GLY A 126 0.74 -15.59 17.07
C GLY A 126 1.22 -15.50 15.62
N ALA A 127 2.33 -14.80 15.40
CA ALA A 127 3.04 -14.84 14.14
C ALA A 127 3.68 -16.22 13.93
N CYS A 128 3.69 -16.65 12.68
CA CYS A 128 4.28 -17.91 12.26
C CYS A 128 5.73 -17.71 11.82
N ALA A 129 6.53 -18.78 11.79
CA ALA A 129 7.97 -18.69 11.57
C ALA A 129 8.33 -18.41 10.11
N LEU A 130 9.29 -17.50 9.95
CA LEU A 130 9.93 -17.15 8.69
C LEU A 130 11.43 -17.39 8.82
N ARG A 131 11.95 -18.45 8.17
CA ARG A 131 13.32 -18.91 8.37
C ARG A 131 14.17 -18.66 7.11
N PRO A 132 15.27 -17.89 7.19
CA PRO A 132 16.18 -17.74 6.06
C PRO A 132 16.89 -19.06 5.75
N LEU A 133 16.89 -19.43 4.47
CA LEU A 133 17.57 -20.59 3.88
C LEU A 133 18.92 -20.21 3.28
N THR A 134 19.09 -18.94 2.88
CA THR A 134 20.34 -18.40 2.33
C THR A 134 20.72 -17.11 3.02
N GLU A 135 22.01 -16.76 3.01
CA GLU A 135 22.44 -15.38 3.28
C GLU A 135 22.07 -14.48 2.08
N GLY A 136 21.95 -13.17 2.32
CA GLY A 136 21.87 -12.19 1.27
C GLY A 136 23.24 -11.94 0.65
N GLU A 137 23.31 -11.69 -0.66
CA GLU A 137 24.56 -11.31 -1.33
C GLU A 137 24.34 -10.08 -2.21
N PHE A 138 25.34 -9.19 -2.24
CA PHE A 138 25.38 -8.04 -3.15
C PHE A 138 26.82 -7.73 -3.59
N VAL A 139 26.96 -6.97 -4.67
CA VAL A 139 28.27 -6.56 -5.21
C VAL A 139 28.57 -5.11 -4.86
N SER A 140 29.69 -4.88 -4.19
CA SER A 140 30.25 -3.57 -3.86
C SER A 140 31.57 -3.34 -4.62
N GLY A 141 32.20 -2.17 -4.41
CA GLY A 141 33.55 -1.90 -4.93
C GLY A 141 34.63 -2.84 -4.35
N GLU A 142 34.34 -3.50 -3.23
CA GLU A 142 35.24 -4.45 -2.57
C GLU A 142 34.99 -5.91 -3.01
N GLY A 143 34.04 -6.13 -3.91
CA GLY A 143 33.64 -7.46 -4.40
C GLY A 143 32.28 -7.90 -3.88
N VAL A 144 32.11 -9.22 -3.75
CA VAL A 144 30.86 -9.82 -3.25
C VAL A 144 30.84 -9.72 -1.73
N GLN A 145 29.83 -9.05 -1.19
CA GLN A 145 29.58 -8.93 0.24
C GLN A 145 28.31 -9.72 0.62
N ARG A 146 28.28 -10.19 1.88
CA ARG A 146 27.19 -11.02 2.40
C ARG A 146 26.44 -10.30 3.52
N VAL A 147 25.14 -10.53 3.57
CA VAL A 147 24.21 -10.01 4.58
C VAL A 147 23.62 -11.19 5.33
N ARG A 148 24.01 -11.34 6.59
CA ARG A 148 23.44 -12.35 7.49
C ARG A 148 22.09 -11.89 7.99
N VAL A 149 21.13 -12.80 7.91
CA VAL A 149 19.75 -12.58 8.32
C VAL A 149 19.35 -13.73 9.22
N ALA A 150 18.79 -13.41 10.38
CA ALA A 150 18.23 -14.35 11.32
C ALA A 150 16.74 -14.56 11.07
N GLU A 151 16.20 -15.62 11.68
CA GLU A 151 14.79 -15.93 11.64
C GLU A 151 13.93 -14.78 12.16
N GLY A 152 12.73 -14.70 11.60
CA GLY A 152 11.71 -13.78 12.06
C GLY A 152 10.35 -14.45 11.98
N GLY A 153 9.35 -13.67 11.60
CA GLY A 153 8.01 -14.20 11.51
C GLY A 153 7.12 -13.46 10.54
N TRP A 154 5.95 -14.03 10.33
CA TRP A 154 4.97 -13.53 9.41
C TRP A 154 3.57 -13.70 9.96
N ARG A 155 2.67 -12.83 9.53
CA ARG A 155 1.23 -12.94 9.80
C ARG A 155 0.45 -12.28 8.69
N ILE A 156 -0.67 -12.89 8.31
CA ILE A 156 -1.69 -12.22 7.49
C ILE A 156 -2.76 -11.67 8.44
N ASP A 157 -3.01 -10.36 8.36
CA ASP A 157 -4.05 -9.70 9.16
C ASP A 157 -5.43 -9.78 8.51
N HIS A 158 -6.45 -9.22 9.18
CA HIS A 158 -7.83 -9.27 8.71
C HIS A 158 -8.11 -8.32 7.52
N ASN A 159 -7.17 -7.44 7.18
CA ASN A 159 -7.26 -6.53 6.04
C ASN A 159 -6.49 -7.08 4.83
N ASP A 160 -6.21 -8.39 4.83
CA ASP A 160 -5.40 -9.06 3.81
C ASP A 160 -4.03 -8.38 3.63
N ILE A 161 -3.41 -7.95 4.73
CA ILE A 161 -2.01 -7.50 4.72
C ILE A 161 -1.14 -8.60 5.32
N LEU A 162 -0.17 -9.06 4.53
CA LEU A 162 0.95 -9.84 5.02
C LEU A 162 1.93 -8.89 5.70
N ARG A 163 2.18 -9.10 6.98
CA ARG A 163 3.20 -8.43 7.79
C ARG A 163 4.30 -9.43 8.10
N CYS A 164 5.54 -9.03 7.88
CA CYS A 164 6.71 -9.85 8.13
C CYS A 164 7.81 -9.06 8.82
N TRP A 165 8.69 -9.77 9.52
CA TRP A 165 9.97 -9.24 9.94
C TRP A 165 11.09 -10.26 9.74
N LEU A 166 12.30 -9.75 9.57
CA LEU A 166 13.55 -10.49 9.62
C LEU A 166 14.60 -9.65 10.34
N ASP A 167 15.51 -10.30 11.06
CA ASP A 167 16.56 -9.61 11.82
C ASP A 167 17.86 -9.63 11.02
N VAL A 168 18.37 -8.46 10.63
CA VAL A 168 19.66 -8.31 9.96
C VAL A 168 20.76 -8.34 11.02
N GLU A 169 21.68 -9.29 10.92
CA GLU A 169 22.74 -9.48 11.93
C GLU A 169 24.03 -8.73 11.58
N SER A 170 24.31 -8.57 10.28
CA SER A 170 25.54 -7.95 9.79
C SER A 170 25.25 -6.61 9.13
N ALA A 171 26.03 -5.59 9.48
CA ALA A 171 25.99 -4.31 8.77
C ALA A 171 26.38 -4.51 7.30
N ALA A 172 25.68 -3.80 6.41
CA ALA A 172 25.96 -3.83 4.98
C ALA A 172 26.02 -2.40 4.43
N ALA A 173 26.97 -2.14 3.52
CA ALA A 173 27.15 -0.82 2.95
C ALA A 173 27.54 -0.90 1.47
N ARG A 174 26.96 -0.01 0.66
CA ARG A 174 27.31 0.18 -0.74
C ARG A 174 27.24 1.67 -1.08
N ASN A 175 28.38 2.27 -1.38
CA ASN A 175 28.51 3.72 -1.57
C ASN A 175 28.01 4.47 -0.31
N ASP A 176 27.00 5.31 -0.45
CA ASP A 176 26.32 6.07 0.60
C ASP A 176 25.02 5.40 1.10
N VAL A 177 24.76 4.15 0.68
CA VAL A 177 23.68 3.32 1.20
C VAL A 177 24.22 2.45 2.32
N THR A 178 23.60 2.53 3.49
CA THR A 178 23.94 1.69 4.65
C THR A 178 22.69 0.99 5.18
N LEU A 179 22.88 -0.27 5.60
CA LEU A 179 21.90 -1.07 6.32
C LEU A 179 22.55 -1.51 7.63
N ALA A 180 22.06 -0.96 8.74
CA ALA A 180 22.54 -1.33 10.07
C ALA A 180 21.95 -2.69 10.50
N PRO A 181 22.64 -3.43 11.39
CA PRO A 181 22.03 -4.57 12.06
C PRO A 181 20.78 -4.13 12.82
N GLY A 182 19.75 -4.98 12.79
CA GLY A 182 18.47 -4.69 13.41
C GLY A 182 17.31 -5.32 12.66
N ARG A 183 16.11 -5.09 13.17
CA ARG A 183 14.89 -5.66 12.64
C ARG A 183 14.41 -4.88 11.41
N CYS A 184 14.19 -5.61 10.33
CA CYS A 184 13.57 -5.12 9.12
C CYS A 184 12.15 -5.66 9.03
N TYR A 185 11.20 -4.75 8.84
CA TYR A 185 9.79 -5.05 8.63
C TYR A 185 9.42 -4.85 7.18
N PHE A 186 8.53 -5.72 6.69
CA PHE A 186 8.03 -5.60 5.34
C PHE A 186 6.58 -6.07 5.24
N GLU A 187 5.83 -5.36 4.39
CA GLU A 187 4.39 -5.55 4.22
C GLU A 187 4.06 -5.82 2.76
N ALA A 188 3.05 -6.65 2.53
CA ALA A 188 2.45 -6.89 1.22
C ALA A 188 0.92 -6.97 1.32
N ALA A 189 0.22 -6.45 0.30
CA ALA A 189 -1.20 -6.76 0.12
C ALA A 189 -1.36 -8.19 -0.41
N VAL A 190 -2.31 -8.93 0.14
CA VAL A 190 -2.60 -10.32 -0.19
C VAL A 190 -3.81 -10.38 -1.10
N TRP A 191 -3.63 -10.98 -2.27
CA TRP A 191 -4.68 -11.20 -3.26
C TRP A 191 -5.03 -12.69 -3.29
N ARG A 192 -6.24 -13.04 -2.87
CA ARG A 192 -6.65 -14.45 -2.73
C ARG A 192 -6.79 -15.17 -4.06
N SER A 193 -7.11 -14.45 -5.13
CA SER A 193 -7.19 -15.02 -6.46
C SER A 193 -6.82 -13.99 -7.56
N PRO A 194 -6.40 -14.45 -8.74
CA PRO A 194 -6.26 -13.57 -9.91
C PRO A 194 -7.57 -12.90 -10.32
N ALA A 195 -8.73 -13.53 -10.02
CA ALA A 195 -10.04 -12.98 -10.31
C ALA A 195 -10.35 -11.75 -9.43
N ASP A 196 -9.98 -11.77 -8.15
CA ASP A 196 -10.16 -10.64 -7.25
C ASP A 196 -9.33 -9.43 -7.70
N LEU A 197 -8.09 -9.68 -8.12
CA LEU A 197 -7.22 -8.66 -8.69
C LEU A 197 -7.83 -8.05 -9.97
N ALA A 198 -8.34 -8.89 -10.86
CA ALA A 198 -9.02 -8.44 -12.08
C ALA A 198 -10.28 -7.61 -11.76
N ALA A 199 -11.07 -8.04 -10.78
CA ALA A 199 -12.26 -7.31 -10.34
C ALA A 199 -11.90 -5.95 -9.74
N GLY A 200 -10.82 -5.87 -8.93
CA GLY A 200 -10.30 -4.61 -8.41
C GLY A 200 -9.90 -3.66 -9.55
N ARG A 201 -9.15 -4.14 -10.54
CA ARG A 201 -8.80 -3.34 -11.73
C ARG A 201 -10.02 -2.85 -12.50
N GLN A 202 -11.03 -3.71 -12.66
CA GLN A 202 -12.28 -3.34 -13.33
C GLN A 202 -13.04 -2.24 -12.58
N LYS A 203 -12.98 -2.22 -11.23
CA LYS A 203 -13.55 -1.14 -10.41
C LYS A 203 -12.78 0.17 -10.56
N LEU A 204 -11.45 0.12 -10.68
CA LEU A 204 -10.62 1.31 -10.82
C LEU A 204 -10.66 1.93 -12.23
N ALA A 205 -10.80 1.09 -13.27
CA ALA A 205 -10.81 1.50 -14.67
C ALA A 205 -11.69 2.72 -15.01
N PRO A 206 -12.97 2.82 -14.58
CA PRO A 206 -13.79 4.00 -14.86
C PRO A 206 -13.25 5.28 -14.20
N LEU A 207 -12.66 5.20 -13.00
CA LEU A 207 -12.10 6.36 -12.31
C LEU A 207 -10.87 6.90 -13.03
N VAL A 208 -10.01 6.01 -13.52
CA VAL A 208 -8.85 6.37 -14.35
C VAL A 208 -9.31 7.02 -15.65
N ALA A 209 -10.36 6.46 -16.28
CA ALA A 209 -10.93 7.03 -17.50
C ALA A 209 -11.54 8.43 -17.26
N ASP A 210 -12.21 8.63 -16.13
CA ASP A 210 -12.76 9.93 -15.73
C ASP A 210 -11.65 10.97 -15.47
N THR A 211 -10.58 10.59 -14.77
CA THR A 211 -9.41 11.44 -14.55
C THR A 211 -8.78 11.85 -15.88
N ARG A 212 -8.54 10.88 -16.78
CA ARG A 212 -7.97 11.16 -18.09
C ARG A 212 -8.87 12.08 -18.91
N LYS A 213 -10.17 11.81 -18.94
CA LYS A 213 -11.14 12.67 -19.63
C LYS A 213 -11.12 14.10 -19.10
N ALA A 214 -11.07 14.28 -17.78
CA ALA A 214 -11.00 15.61 -17.17
C ALA A 214 -9.68 16.33 -17.49
N GLN A 215 -8.56 15.60 -17.55
CA GLN A 215 -7.27 16.12 -17.99
C GLN A 215 -7.31 16.53 -19.46
N ASP A 216 -7.81 15.68 -20.36
CA ASP A 216 -7.91 15.95 -21.80
C ASP A 216 -8.84 17.16 -22.09
N GLU A 217 -9.91 17.33 -21.32
CA GLU A 217 -10.78 18.52 -21.40
C GLU A 217 -10.06 19.80 -20.98
N LEU A 218 -9.28 19.76 -19.90
CA LEU A 218 -8.47 20.88 -19.43
C LEU A 218 -7.38 21.25 -20.45
N GLU A 219 -6.65 20.26 -20.96
CA GLU A 219 -5.60 20.48 -21.96
C GLU A 219 -6.16 21.09 -23.24
N ARG A 220 -7.30 20.58 -23.74
CA ARG A 220 -7.94 21.13 -24.94
C ARG A 220 -8.39 22.58 -24.74
N ALA A 221 -8.85 22.95 -23.55
CA ALA A 221 -9.25 24.32 -23.26
C ALA A 221 -8.05 25.29 -23.23
N LEU A 222 -6.87 24.79 -22.84
CA LEU A 222 -5.62 25.54 -22.76
C LEU A 222 -4.78 25.52 -24.05
N ASP A 223 -5.16 24.71 -25.04
CA ASP A 223 -4.43 24.59 -26.29
C ASP A 223 -4.40 25.93 -27.05
N HIS A 224 -3.22 26.37 -27.48
CA HIS A 224 -3.06 27.67 -28.12
C HIS A 224 -3.59 27.75 -29.56
N ASN A 225 -3.84 26.62 -30.22
CA ASN A 225 -4.33 26.56 -31.60
C ASN A 225 -5.84 26.34 -31.66
N GLU A 226 -6.38 25.52 -30.76
CA GLU A 226 -7.79 25.08 -30.77
C GLU A 226 -8.57 25.46 -29.51
N GLY A 227 -7.90 26.00 -28.49
CA GLY A 227 -8.48 26.33 -27.19
C GLY A 227 -9.18 27.69 -27.13
N ASP A 228 -9.51 28.09 -25.91
CA ASP A 228 -10.32 29.28 -25.66
C ASP A 228 -9.51 30.57 -25.84
N ARG A 229 -9.64 31.19 -27.01
CA ARG A 229 -8.95 32.46 -27.37
C ARG A 229 -9.32 33.64 -26.48
N ARG A 230 -10.37 33.52 -25.65
CA ARG A 230 -10.65 34.53 -24.61
C ARG A 230 -9.49 34.65 -23.63
N LEU A 231 -8.65 33.61 -23.49
CA LEU A 231 -7.45 33.63 -22.65
C LEU A 231 -6.31 34.47 -23.25
N ASP A 232 -6.40 34.91 -24.51
CA ASP A 232 -5.34 35.68 -25.20
C ASP A 232 -5.27 37.15 -24.71
N GLY A 233 -6.19 37.60 -23.84
CA GLY A 233 -6.12 38.92 -23.22
C GLY A 233 -6.66 40.07 -24.06
N SER A 234 -7.36 39.80 -25.16
CA SER A 234 -7.92 40.83 -26.05
C SER A 234 -9.08 41.62 -25.44
N ASP A 235 -9.81 41.03 -24.48
CA ASP A 235 -10.87 41.66 -23.69
C ASP A 235 -10.77 41.19 -22.23
N LEU A 236 -10.54 42.13 -21.31
CA LEU A 236 -10.35 41.83 -19.88
C LEU A 236 -11.53 41.11 -19.23
N ILE A 237 -12.78 41.43 -19.63
CA ILE A 237 -13.98 40.84 -19.04
C ILE A 237 -14.15 39.40 -19.53
N GLU A 238 -13.97 39.17 -20.83
CA GLU A 238 -14.03 37.81 -21.40
C GLU A 238 -12.86 36.94 -20.94
N THR A 239 -11.68 37.53 -20.78
CA THR A 239 -10.51 36.85 -20.21
C THR A 239 -10.79 36.40 -18.77
N ALA A 240 -11.38 37.27 -17.94
CA ALA A 240 -11.73 36.92 -16.56
C ALA A 240 -12.75 35.78 -16.49
N LYS A 241 -13.74 35.74 -17.39
CA LYS A 241 -14.69 34.62 -17.50
C LYS A 241 -14.00 33.33 -17.91
N ALA A 242 -13.12 33.39 -18.90
CA ALA A 242 -12.35 32.24 -19.37
C ALA A 242 -11.45 31.65 -18.27
N TYR A 243 -10.84 32.49 -17.43
CA TYR A 243 -10.14 32.01 -16.24
C TYR A 243 -11.06 31.29 -15.25
N GLY A 244 -12.30 31.76 -15.07
CA GLY A 244 -13.31 31.07 -14.26
C GLY A 244 -13.67 29.69 -14.81
N ASP A 245 -13.81 29.58 -16.14
CA ASP A 245 -14.10 28.31 -16.82
C ASP A 245 -12.92 27.32 -16.67
N VAL A 246 -11.69 27.79 -16.86
CA VAL A 246 -10.47 26.99 -16.62
C VAL A 246 -10.37 26.54 -15.16
N ALA A 247 -10.66 27.42 -14.20
CA ALA A 247 -10.67 27.05 -12.78
C ALA A 247 -11.70 25.95 -12.48
N GLY A 248 -12.87 25.99 -13.15
CA GLY A 248 -13.87 24.93 -13.09
C GLY A 248 -13.34 23.59 -13.62
N LEU A 249 -12.61 23.59 -14.73
CA LEU A 249 -11.98 22.39 -15.30
C LEU A 249 -10.88 21.83 -14.38
N VAL A 250 -10.04 22.69 -13.81
CA VAL A 250 -9.05 22.31 -12.80
C VAL A 250 -9.73 21.63 -11.60
N GLY A 251 -10.80 22.23 -11.06
CA GLY A 251 -11.56 21.64 -9.96
C GLY A 251 -12.18 20.28 -10.32
N LYS A 252 -12.65 20.10 -11.56
CA LYS A 252 -13.16 18.81 -12.06
C LYS A 252 -12.06 17.75 -12.13
N ARG A 253 -10.89 18.09 -12.69
CA ARG A 253 -9.70 17.22 -12.74
C ARG A 253 -9.27 16.81 -11.33
N ASP A 254 -9.13 17.76 -10.43
CA ASP A 254 -8.66 17.49 -9.07
C ASP A 254 -9.67 16.64 -8.28
N GLY A 255 -10.96 16.88 -8.48
CA GLY A 255 -12.02 16.04 -7.93
C GLY A 255 -11.99 14.60 -8.45
N ALA A 256 -11.67 14.40 -9.73
CA ALA A 256 -11.50 13.06 -10.31
C ALA A 256 -10.24 12.36 -9.79
N LEU A 257 -9.10 13.07 -9.75
CA LEU A 257 -7.84 12.60 -9.19
C LEU A 257 -7.99 12.17 -7.72
N ARG A 258 -8.71 12.94 -6.91
CA ARG A 258 -8.97 12.60 -5.52
C ARG A 258 -9.74 11.28 -5.39
N ARG A 259 -10.83 11.11 -6.15
CA ARG A 259 -11.63 9.86 -6.15
C ARG A 259 -10.81 8.66 -6.60
N GLN A 260 -9.97 8.84 -7.63
CA GLN A 260 -9.07 7.79 -8.08
C GLN A 260 -8.09 7.39 -6.98
N ARG A 261 -7.42 8.36 -6.33
CA ARG A 261 -6.46 8.08 -5.26
C ARG A 261 -7.12 7.40 -4.04
N GLU A 262 -8.30 7.85 -3.64
CA GLU A 262 -9.07 7.22 -2.56
C GLU A 262 -9.39 5.75 -2.89
N ALA A 263 -9.80 5.47 -4.13
CA ALA A 263 -10.07 4.11 -4.58
C ALA A 263 -8.80 3.26 -4.72
N GLU A 264 -7.67 3.83 -5.15
CA GLU A 264 -6.38 3.14 -5.20
C GLU A 264 -5.90 2.73 -3.80
N LEU A 265 -6.09 3.60 -2.80
CA LEU A 265 -5.77 3.29 -1.40
C LEU A 265 -6.67 2.20 -0.81
N ASP A 266 -7.96 2.21 -1.16
CA ASP A 266 -8.93 1.20 -0.70
C ASP A 266 -8.68 -0.16 -1.37
N LEU A 267 -8.47 -0.17 -2.69
CA LEU A 267 -8.27 -1.39 -3.47
C LEU A 267 -6.85 -1.96 -3.35
N ARG A 268 -5.85 -1.14 -2.98
CA ARG A 268 -4.43 -1.52 -2.86
C ARG A 268 -3.88 -2.26 -4.07
N LEU A 269 -4.29 -1.82 -5.26
CA LEU A 269 -3.92 -2.48 -6.50
C LEU A 269 -2.41 -2.37 -6.73
N PRO A 270 -1.72 -3.49 -6.99
CA PRO A 270 -0.32 -3.44 -7.32
C PRO A 270 -0.11 -2.86 -8.72
N ALA A 271 0.99 -2.11 -8.88
CA ALA A 271 1.40 -1.54 -10.17
C ALA A 271 1.70 -2.63 -11.22
N THR A 272 2.17 -3.80 -10.79
CA THR A 272 2.44 -4.97 -11.63
C THR A 272 1.67 -6.18 -11.12
N ASP A 273 1.44 -7.19 -11.96
CA ASP A 273 0.86 -8.44 -11.50
C ASP A 273 1.72 -9.07 -10.39
N PRO A 274 1.15 -9.33 -9.21
CA PRO A 274 1.90 -9.95 -8.12
C PRO A 274 2.16 -11.43 -8.47
N PRO A 275 3.29 -11.99 -8.03
CA PRO A 275 3.53 -13.41 -8.16
C PRO A 275 2.55 -14.18 -7.28
N PHE A 276 1.90 -15.18 -7.87
CA PHE A 276 1.02 -16.10 -7.18
C PHE A 276 1.79 -17.35 -6.77
N GLY A 277 1.64 -17.76 -5.53
CA GLY A 277 2.28 -18.96 -5.00
C GLY A 277 1.52 -19.52 -3.81
N ARG A 278 1.80 -20.77 -3.45
CA ARG A 278 1.23 -21.37 -2.24
C ARG A 278 1.81 -20.69 -1.01
N TRP A 279 0.93 -20.33 -0.09
CA TRP A 279 1.29 -19.78 1.21
C TRP A 279 0.66 -20.66 2.29
N PRO A 280 1.38 -20.98 3.40
CA PRO A 280 0.82 -21.84 4.44
C PRO A 280 -0.52 -21.30 4.97
N GLY A 281 -1.51 -22.17 5.07
CA GLY A 281 -2.87 -21.83 5.48
C GLY A 281 -3.79 -21.35 4.35
N ALA A 282 -3.28 -21.14 3.13
CA ALA A 282 -4.08 -20.82 1.97
C ALA A 282 -4.42 -22.08 1.15
N GLY A 283 -5.71 -22.35 0.96
CA GLY A 283 -6.18 -23.48 0.14
C GLY A 283 -5.88 -23.30 -1.36
N GLU A 284 -5.71 -22.05 -1.81
CA GLU A 284 -5.38 -21.66 -3.17
C GLU A 284 -4.12 -20.76 -3.18
N PRO A 285 -3.40 -20.67 -4.32
CA PRO A 285 -2.28 -19.75 -4.45
C PRO A 285 -2.71 -18.29 -4.21
N VAL A 286 -1.93 -17.56 -3.42
CA VAL A 286 -2.15 -16.13 -3.14
C VAL A 286 -1.15 -15.28 -3.89
N GLY A 287 -1.59 -14.13 -4.37
CA GLY A 287 -0.77 -13.10 -4.97
C GLY A 287 -0.25 -12.15 -3.88
N LEU A 288 1.05 -11.94 -3.81
CA LEU A 288 1.65 -11.03 -2.84
C LEU A 288 2.16 -9.77 -3.53
N ALA A 289 1.62 -8.63 -3.14
CA ALA A 289 1.95 -7.31 -3.68
C ALA A 289 2.75 -6.51 -2.63
N PRO A 290 4.09 -6.47 -2.71
CA PRO A 290 4.93 -5.69 -1.81
C PRO A 290 4.50 -4.23 -1.71
N THR A 291 4.43 -3.69 -0.49
CA THR A 291 4.04 -2.31 -0.23
C THR A 291 5.15 -1.52 0.47
N ARG A 292 5.70 -2.03 1.57
CA ARG A 292 6.64 -1.28 2.42
C ARG A 292 7.81 -2.14 2.88
N LEU A 293 8.98 -1.53 2.99
CA LEU A 293 10.16 -2.05 3.67
C LEU A 293 10.68 -0.95 4.62
N TYR A 294 10.70 -1.22 5.92
CA TYR A 294 11.05 -0.23 6.94
C TYR A 294 11.77 -0.87 8.13
N GLY A 295 12.52 -0.06 8.86
CA GLY A 295 13.08 -0.40 10.17
C GLY A 295 12.45 0.47 11.25
N LEU A 296 12.72 0.15 12.51
CA LEU A 296 12.39 1.02 13.63
C LEU A 296 13.64 1.79 14.05
N LYS A 297 13.45 3.08 14.27
CA LYS A 297 14.46 3.98 14.81
C LYS A 297 13.97 4.50 16.15
N GLU A 298 14.75 4.25 17.20
CA GLU A 298 14.44 4.82 18.52
C GLU A 298 14.47 6.36 18.44
N SER A 299 13.39 6.99 18.89
CA SER A 299 13.27 8.44 19.01
C SER A 299 12.76 8.81 20.40
N LEU A 300 12.99 10.05 20.81
CA LEU A 300 12.57 10.56 22.12
C LEU A 300 11.05 10.56 22.32
N PHE A 301 10.28 10.42 21.23
CA PHE A 301 8.82 10.41 21.22
C PHE A 301 8.22 9.01 20.94
N GLY A 302 9.05 7.97 20.94
CA GLY A 302 8.67 6.60 20.60
C GLY A 302 9.43 6.08 19.39
N ASP A 303 9.16 4.85 18.96
CA ASP A 303 9.80 4.28 17.78
C ASP A 303 9.23 4.91 16.50
N GLU A 304 10.12 5.41 15.66
CA GLU A 304 9.78 5.98 14.36
C GLU A 304 10.02 4.95 13.26
N HIS A 305 9.09 4.87 12.30
CA HIS A 305 9.23 4.00 11.14
C HIS A 305 10.16 4.69 10.15
N LEU A 306 11.33 4.11 9.93
CA LEU A 306 12.30 4.56 8.95
C LEU A 306 12.16 3.73 7.69
N ALA A 307 11.73 4.32 6.58
CA ALA A 307 11.73 3.60 5.31
C ALA A 307 13.16 3.20 4.92
N LEU A 308 13.33 1.97 4.45
CA LEU A 308 14.63 1.43 4.03
C LEU A 308 14.72 1.21 2.52
N GLY A 309 13.60 1.22 1.81
CA GLY A 309 13.59 1.03 0.36
C GLY A 309 12.36 0.28 -0.11
N THR A 310 12.55 -0.64 -1.05
CA THR A 310 11.48 -1.49 -1.58
C THR A 310 11.86 -2.96 -1.46
N TRP A 311 10.89 -3.86 -1.64
CA TRP A 311 11.16 -5.28 -1.65
C TRP A 311 10.29 -5.99 -2.69
N ARG A 312 10.72 -7.20 -3.06
CA ARG A 312 10.01 -8.09 -3.98
C ARG A 312 10.00 -9.49 -3.41
N ILE A 313 9.04 -10.29 -3.85
CA ILE A 313 8.86 -11.66 -3.43
C ILE A 313 8.55 -12.53 -4.65
N LYS A 314 8.97 -13.79 -4.66
CA LYS A 314 8.55 -14.78 -5.66
C LYS A 314 8.62 -16.19 -5.08
N PRO A 315 7.75 -17.12 -5.47
CA PRO A 315 7.86 -18.51 -5.02
C PRO A 315 9.16 -19.13 -5.55
N VAL A 316 9.79 -19.99 -4.74
CA VAL A 316 10.90 -20.84 -5.19
C VAL A 316 10.27 -22.16 -5.64
N THR A 317 10.39 -22.45 -6.93
CA THR A 317 9.94 -23.70 -7.57
C THR A 317 10.95 -24.81 -7.37
#